data_AF-A0A3M1J9K6-F1
#
_entry.id   AF-A0A3M1J9K6-F1
#
_cell.length_a   1.000
_cell.length_b   1.000
_cell.length_c   1.000
_cell.angle_alpha   90.00
_cell.angle_beta   90.00
_cell.angle_gamma   90.00
#
_symmetry.space_group_name_H-M   'P 1'
#
loop_
_entity.id
_entity.type
_entity.pdbx_description
1 polymer ?
#
loop_
_entity_poly.entity_id
_entity_poly.type
_entity_poly.pdbx_seq_one_letter_code
_entity_poly.pdbx_strand_id
1 'polypeptide(L)'
;MNPTLLKEQPASAPDAAAGAGEARLPAGSTLRVCSLREELLHTTPSLCAERGLLITEAYQKHQADPPVLRRAKALAHILQNMTVTIGPDEIIVGNQASAPRAAPLFPEYLVDFLADEIDEFATRRADVFTVSPEVKRHILDTIVPAWRGKTLNERAVSLMTPEVLGAQQAGVISGRGNITSGDGHIILNIEKVIAVGLEGVIAEAETALAKLNPFDAAEFKKRPFLEGAIITLRAAIHFAHRFAAAAERQAALPETSPERRAELQTIAAACRRVPAQPPRTFQEAVQSAFFVHLI
;
A
#
# COMPACT_ATOMS: atom_id res chain seq x y z
N MET A 1 1.90 33.60 56.71
CA MET A 1 3.19 34.22 56.31
C MET A 1 3.90 33.24 55.38
N ASN A 2 4.40 33.55 54.20
CA ASN A 2 4.10 34.58 53.21
C ASN A 2 4.61 33.94 51.89
N PRO A 3 3.75 33.65 50.92
CA PRO A 3 4.15 33.08 49.64
C PRO A 3 4.75 34.19 48.78
N THR A 4 6.07 34.18 48.59
CA THR A 4 6.70 35.12 47.65
C THR A 4 8.01 34.54 47.15
N LEU A 5 8.08 34.35 45.83
CA LEU A 5 9.21 34.65 44.94
C LEU A 5 9.30 33.59 43.85
N LEU A 6 8.56 33.80 42.78
CA LEU A 6 9.09 33.77 41.41
C LEU A 6 8.16 34.66 40.59
N LYS A 7 8.63 35.89 40.39
CA LYS A 7 7.96 36.94 39.62
C LYS A 7 7.86 36.52 38.16
N GLU A 8 6.67 36.73 37.60
CA GLU A 8 6.38 36.75 36.18
C GLU A 8 7.35 37.68 35.45
N GLN A 9 7.96 37.21 34.37
CA GLN A 9 8.52 38.07 33.33
C GLN A 9 7.43 38.36 32.29
N PRO A 10 7.28 39.60 31.82
CA PRO A 10 6.25 39.93 30.84
C PRO A 10 6.59 39.30 29.49
N ALA A 11 5.56 38.74 28.85
CA ALA A 11 5.61 38.30 27.46
C ALA A 11 5.93 39.47 26.54
N SER A 12 7.04 39.39 25.79
CA SER A 12 7.30 40.28 24.67
C SER A 12 6.38 39.92 23.51
N ALA A 13 5.58 40.89 23.05
CA ALA A 13 4.78 40.80 21.82
C ALA A 13 5.68 40.51 20.60
N PRO A 14 5.13 39.90 19.54
CA PRO A 14 5.93 39.48 18.39
C PRO A 14 6.31 40.72 17.56
N ASP A 15 7.60 40.84 17.27
CA ASP A 15 8.10 41.87 16.36
C ASP A 15 7.69 41.48 14.93
N ALA A 16 6.79 42.28 14.36
CA ALA A 16 6.35 42.15 12.99
C ALA A 16 7.35 42.86 12.07
N ALA A 17 7.71 42.15 11.00
CA ALA A 17 8.43 42.60 9.80
C ALA A 17 9.97 42.65 9.87
N ALA A 18 10.60 41.60 9.33
CA ALA A 18 11.78 41.73 8.45
C ALA A 18 12.07 40.41 7.70
N GLY A 19 11.94 40.45 6.36
CA GLY A 19 12.68 39.59 5.42
C GLY A 19 12.11 38.19 5.16
N ALA A 20 11.74 37.94 3.90
CA ALA A 20 11.63 36.60 3.35
C ALA A 20 13.04 35.95 3.38
N GLY A 21 13.40 35.37 4.52
CA GLY A 21 14.62 34.58 4.66
C GLY A 21 14.43 33.25 3.94
N GLU A 22 15.28 32.95 2.97
CA GLU A 22 15.41 31.60 2.42
C GLU A 22 15.46 30.60 3.57
N ALA A 23 14.45 29.73 3.65
CA ALA A 23 14.42 28.66 4.62
C ALA A 23 15.71 27.85 4.45
N ARG A 24 16.61 27.92 5.44
CA ARG A 24 17.88 27.19 5.42
C ARG A 24 17.55 25.71 5.38
N LEU A 25 17.72 25.08 4.22
CA LEU A 25 17.44 23.66 4.06
C LEU A 25 18.31 22.85 5.03
N PRO A 26 17.79 21.77 5.63
CA PRO A 26 18.62 20.83 6.38
C PRO A 26 19.81 20.39 5.51
N ALA A 27 21.01 20.34 6.09
CA ALA A 27 22.22 20.01 5.34
C ALA A 27 22.05 18.69 4.57
N GLY A 28 22.25 18.74 3.25
CA GLY A 28 22.11 17.58 2.36
C GLY A 28 20.71 17.33 1.79
N SER A 29 19.71 18.19 2.06
CA SER A 29 18.36 18.05 1.51
C SER A 29 18.10 18.99 0.31
N THR A 30 17.31 18.53 -0.66
CA THR A 30 16.85 19.35 -1.78
C THR A 30 15.52 20.03 -1.45
N LEU A 31 15.17 21.10 -2.18
CA LEU A 31 13.85 21.74 -2.07
C LEU A 31 12.70 20.73 -2.27
N ARG A 32 12.88 19.81 -3.23
CA ARG A 32 11.95 18.70 -3.50
C ARG A 32 11.74 17.80 -2.28
N VAL A 33 12.83 17.38 -1.62
CA VAL A 33 12.74 16.51 -0.43
C VAL A 33 12.05 17.25 0.72
N CYS A 34 12.33 18.55 0.89
CA CYS A 34 11.65 19.36 1.90
C CYS A 34 10.14 19.48 1.61
N SER A 35 9.76 19.78 0.36
CA SER A 35 8.36 19.83 -0.09
C SER A 35 7.60 18.53 0.20
N LEU A 36 8.14 17.39 -0.24
CA LEU A 36 7.54 16.06 -0.01
C LEU A 36 7.44 15.71 1.48
N ARG A 37 8.45 16.10 2.28
CA ARG A 37 8.42 15.91 3.74
C ARG A 37 7.31 16.75 4.38
N GLU A 38 7.20 18.02 4.03
CA GLU A 38 6.17 18.90 4.59
C GLU A 38 4.77 18.42 4.19
N GLU A 39 4.57 18.00 2.95
CA GLU A 39 3.32 17.37 2.49
C GLU A 39 2.98 16.14 3.35
N LEU A 40 3.94 15.23 3.56
CA LEU A 40 3.74 14.05 4.40
C LEU A 40 3.35 14.43 5.84
N LEU A 41 4.08 15.35 6.48
CA LEU A 41 3.84 15.72 7.88
C LEU A 41 2.51 16.43 8.09
N HIS A 42 2.08 17.26 7.15
CA HIS A 42 0.84 18.03 7.25
C HIS A 42 -0.40 17.28 6.74
N THR A 43 -0.22 16.19 5.99
CA THR A 43 -1.36 15.38 5.55
C THR A 43 -1.95 14.59 6.72
N THR A 44 -3.23 14.82 7.02
CA THR A 44 -3.94 14.04 8.04
C THR A 44 -4.26 12.64 7.50
N PRO A 45 -3.91 11.54 8.20
CA PRO A 45 -4.28 10.20 7.78
C PRO A 45 -5.78 10.02 7.60
N SER A 46 -6.17 9.23 6.60
CA SER A 46 -7.57 8.93 6.29
C SER A 46 -7.75 7.45 5.95
N LEU A 47 -8.99 6.95 5.98
CA LEU A 47 -9.30 5.62 5.46
C LEU A 47 -9.64 5.67 3.97
N CYS A 48 -9.15 4.70 3.21
CA CYS A 48 -9.44 4.51 1.78
C CYS A 48 -10.21 3.20 1.55
N ALA A 49 -11.47 3.31 1.11
CA ALA A 49 -12.30 2.14 0.83
C ALA A 49 -11.95 1.42 -0.49
N GLU A 50 -11.21 2.05 -1.40
CA GLU A 50 -11.02 1.58 -2.78
C GLU A 50 -10.49 0.14 -2.86
N ARG A 51 -9.37 -0.17 -2.18
CA ARG A 51 -8.82 -1.53 -2.13
C ARG A 51 -9.84 -2.53 -1.57
N GLY A 52 -10.53 -2.15 -0.50
CA GLY A 52 -11.53 -2.99 0.16
C GLY A 52 -12.72 -3.32 -0.74
N LEU A 53 -13.16 -2.37 -1.57
CA LEU A 53 -14.20 -2.59 -2.57
C LEU A 53 -13.70 -3.51 -3.70
N LEU A 54 -12.52 -3.23 -4.26
CA LEU A 54 -11.93 -4.00 -5.37
C LEU A 54 -11.67 -5.45 -4.97
N ILE A 55 -11.14 -5.71 -3.77
CA ILE A 55 -10.94 -7.09 -3.31
C ILE A 55 -12.27 -7.81 -3.09
N THR A 56 -13.29 -7.11 -2.58
CA THR A 56 -14.64 -7.66 -2.39
C THR A 56 -15.24 -8.09 -3.72
N GLU A 57 -15.18 -7.23 -4.73
CA GLU A 57 -15.64 -7.52 -6.10
C GLU A 57 -14.92 -8.75 -6.67
N ALA A 58 -13.59 -8.77 -6.60
CA ALA A 58 -12.79 -9.86 -7.14
C ALA A 58 -13.08 -11.19 -6.44
N TYR A 59 -13.24 -11.20 -5.12
CA TYR A 59 -13.58 -12.41 -4.38
C TYR A 59 -14.98 -12.93 -4.72
N GLN A 60 -15.93 -12.05 -5.02
CA GLN A 60 -17.27 -12.44 -5.50
C GLN A 60 -17.21 -13.04 -6.91
N LYS A 61 -16.40 -12.46 -7.80
CA LYS A 61 -16.20 -12.97 -9.17
C LYS A 61 -15.49 -14.32 -9.21
N HIS A 62 -14.60 -14.59 -8.26
CA HIS A 62 -13.68 -15.73 -8.26
C HIS A 62 -13.94 -16.75 -7.14
N GLN A 63 -15.19 -16.88 -6.68
CA GLN A 63 -15.55 -17.76 -5.55
C GLN A 63 -15.19 -19.23 -5.78
N ALA A 64 -15.28 -19.72 -7.01
CA ALA A 64 -14.97 -21.10 -7.37
C ALA A 64 -13.46 -21.40 -7.43
N ASP A 65 -12.61 -20.37 -7.50
CA ASP A 65 -11.17 -20.57 -7.63
C ASP A 65 -10.56 -21.12 -6.33
N PRO A 66 -9.51 -21.98 -6.44
CA PRO A 66 -8.65 -22.31 -5.31
C PRO A 66 -8.14 -21.04 -4.60
N PRO A 67 -7.98 -21.05 -3.26
CA PRO A 67 -7.62 -19.85 -2.51
C PRO A 67 -6.39 -19.09 -3.04
N VAL A 68 -5.36 -19.80 -3.52
CA VAL A 68 -4.15 -19.19 -4.09
C VAL A 68 -4.43 -18.42 -5.39
N LEU A 69 -5.26 -18.98 -6.28
CA LEU A 69 -5.64 -18.32 -7.54
C LEU A 69 -6.61 -17.16 -7.28
N ARG A 70 -7.53 -17.33 -6.34
CA ARG A 70 -8.45 -16.26 -5.94
C ARG A 70 -7.70 -15.04 -5.43
N ARG A 71 -6.69 -15.24 -4.58
CA ARG A 71 -5.82 -14.16 -4.09
C ARG A 71 -5.01 -13.51 -5.22
N ALA A 72 -4.41 -14.31 -6.11
CA ALA A 72 -3.66 -13.78 -7.26
C ALA A 72 -4.53 -12.92 -8.19
N LYS A 73 -5.73 -13.41 -8.54
CA LYS A 73 -6.70 -12.68 -9.37
C LYS A 73 -7.25 -11.45 -8.65
N ALA A 74 -7.44 -11.51 -7.34
CA ALA A 74 -7.85 -10.35 -6.55
C ALA A 74 -6.78 -9.25 -6.52
N LEU A 75 -5.52 -9.59 -6.30
CA LEU A 75 -4.42 -8.63 -6.40
C LEU A 75 -4.32 -8.06 -7.82
N ALA A 76 -4.47 -8.90 -8.85
CA ALA A 76 -4.50 -8.43 -10.23
C ALA A 76 -5.63 -7.42 -10.49
N HIS A 77 -6.84 -7.70 -9.99
CA HIS A 77 -7.98 -6.80 -10.09
C HIS A 77 -7.74 -5.48 -9.35
N ILE A 78 -7.13 -5.51 -8.17
CA ILE A 78 -6.77 -4.29 -7.42
C ILE A 78 -5.79 -3.45 -8.23
N LEU A 79 -4.66 -4.03 -8.65
CA LEU A 79 -3.61 -3.29 -9.36
C LEU A 79 -4.06 -2.78 -10.75
N GLN A 80 -5.01 -3.44 -11.39
CA GLN A 80 -5.59 -3.00 -12.66
C GLN A 80 -6.53 -1.80 -12.50
N ASN A 81 -7.26 -1.71 -11.39
CA ASN A 81 -8.38 -0.78 -11.26
C ASN A 81 -8.15 0.35 -10.24
N MET A 82 -7.29 0.16 -9.24
CA MET A 82 -7.06 1.16 -8.20
C MET A 82 -6.56 2.48 -8.78
N THR A 83 -6.88 3.60 -8.15
CA THR A 83 -6.43 4.91 -8.59
C THR A 83 -4.90 4.98 -8.58
N VAL A 84 -4.30 5.54 -9.64
CA VAL A 84 -2.86 5.81 -9.71
C VAL A 84 -2.63 7.32 -9.82
N THR A 85 -1.79 7.86 -8.94
CA THR A 85 -1.50 9.29 -8.87
C THR A 85 -0.01 9.53 -8.84
N ILE A 86 0.43 10.63 -9.47
CA ILE A 86 1.81 11.11 -9.40
C ILE A 86 1.77 12.51 -8.80
N GLY A 87 2.42 12.67 -7.65
CA GLY A 87 2.52 13.95 -6.96
C GLY A 87 3.34 14.98 -7.74
N PRO A 88 3.17 16.29 -7.44
CA PRO A 88 3.91 17.36 -8.13
C PRO A 88 5.43 17.18 -8.09
N ASP A 89 5.94 16.68 -6.97
CA ASP A 89 7.37 16.60 -6.69
C ASP A 89 7.95 15.17 -6.73
N GLU A 90 7.16 14.16 -7.09
CA GLU A 90 7.62 12.77 -7.11
C GLU A 90 8.54 12.47 -8.29
N ILE A 91 9.61 11.71 -8.02
CA ILE A 91 10.53 11.10 -9.02
C ILE A 91 10.40 9.58 -8.99
N ILE A 92 10.25 9.00 -7.80
CA ILE A 92 9.90 7.59 -7.60
C ILE A 92 8.42 7.57 -7.29
N VAL A 93 7.65 6.83 -8.08
CA VAL A 93 6.19 6.87 -8.08
C VAL A 93 5.58 5.54 -7.65
N GLY A 94 4.39 5.60 -7.05
CA GLY A 94 3.66 4.42 -6.60
C GLY A 94 2.80 4.73 -5.37
N ASN A 95 1.52 4.38 -5.40
CA ASN A 95 0.59 4.62 -4.30
C ASN A 95 -0.18 3.33 -3.92
N GLN A 96 -0.46 3.15 -2.63
CA GLN A 96 -1.25 2.03 -2.09
C GLN A 96 -2.74 2.37 -1.88
N ALA A 97 -3.08 3.66 -1.91
CA ALA A 97 -4.43 4.18 -1.70
C ALA A 97 -4.67 5.41 -2.59
N SER A 98 -5.92 5.87 -2.68
CA SER A 98 -6.32 6.97 -3.56
C SER A 98 -5.82 8.36 -3.14
N ALA A 99 -5.19 8.49 -1.96
CA ALA A 99 -4.66 9.74 -1.45
C ALA A 99 -3.40 9.51 -0.57
N PRO A 100 -2.50 10.50 -0.46
CA PRO A 100 -1.36 10.43 0.45
C PRO A 100 -1.79 10.14 1.90
N ARG A 101 -1.03 9.30 2.60
CA ARG A 101 -1.30 8.82 3.97
C ARG A 101 -2.70 8.22 4.21
N ALA A 102 -3.44 7.89 3.15
CA ALA A 102 -4.67 7.13 3.29
C ALA A 102 -4.34 5.65 3.50
N ALA A 103 -4.97 5.02 4.49
CA ALA A 103 -4.83 3.60 4.76
C ALA A 103 -5.84 2.79 3.93
N PRO A 104 -5.38 1.90 3.03
CA PRO A 104 -6.29 1.01 2.33
C PRO A 104 -6.80 -0.09 3.27
N LEU A 105 -8.01 -0.59 2.98
CA LEU A 105 -8.64 -1.63 3.78
C LEU A 105 -8.25 -3.04 3.31
N PHE A 106 -8.04 -3.93 4.29
CA PHE A 106 -7.72 -5.34 4.08
C PHE A 106 -8.76 -6.25 4.77
N PRO A 107 -10.00 -6.25 4.27
CA PRO A 107 -11.12 -6.92 4.93
C PRO A 107 -10.99 -8.45 4.94
N GLU A 108 -10.06 -9.03 4.18
CA GLU A 108 -9.75 -10.45 4.23
C GLU A 108 -9.14 -10.92 5.56
N TYR A 109 -8.60 -9.99 6.37
CA TYR A 109 -7.95 -10.32 7.64
C TYR A 109 -8.84 -10.09 8.86
N LEU A 110 -9.48 -8.93 8.96
CA LEU A 110 -10.35 -8.55 10.07
C LEU A 110 -11.27 -7.40 9.62
N VAL A 111 -12.56 -7.46 9.97
CA VAL A 111 -13.53 -6.39 9.67
C VAL A 111 -14.37 -5.91 10.83
N ASP A 112 -14.52 -6.66 11.93
CA ASP A 112 -15.49 -6.29 12.96
C ASP A 112 -15.15 -4.97 13.65
N PHE A 113 -13.86 -4.71 13.92
CA PHE A 113 -13.41 -3.41 14.47
C PHE A 113 -13.78 -2.21 13.57
N LEU A 114 -13.91 -2.41 12.25
CA LEU A 114 -14.33 -1.35 11.34
C LEU A 114 -15.79 -0.98 11.51
N ALA A 115 -16.64 -1.87 12.03
CA ALA A 115 -18.01 -1.52 12.36
C ALA A 115 -18.11 -0.95 13.78
N ASP A 116 -17.35 -1.52 14.72
CA ASP A 116 -17.44 -1.21 16.13
C ASP A 116 -16.81 0.15 16.48
N GLU A 117 -15.71 0.54 15.80
CA GLU A 117 -14.88 1.70 16.19
C GLU A 117 -14.92 2.85 15.16
N ILE A 118 -15.75 2.76 14.11
CA ILE A 118 -15.67 3.70 12.96
C ILE A 118 -15.89 5.16 13.34
N ASP A 119 -16.73 5.40 14.33
CA ASP A 119 -17.04 6.74 14.84
C ASP A 119 -15.99 7.26 15.83
N GLU A 120 -15.08 6.40 16.29
CA GLU A 120 -14.03 6.72 17.25
C GLU A 120 -12.68 7.00 16.56
N PHE A 121 -12.48 6.60 15.29
CA PHE A 121 -11.19 6.76 14.59
C PHE A 121 -10.67 8.20 14.54
N ALA A 122 -11.57 9.18 14.47
CA ALA A 122 -11.20 10.60 14.44
C ALA A 122 -10.82 11.16 15.82
N THR A 123 -11.19 10.48 16.90
CA THR A 123 -11.04 10.96 18.29
C THR A 123 -10.18 10.05 19.17
N ARG A 124 -9.70 8.92 18.64
CA ARG A 124 -8.88 7.98 19.40
C ARG A 124 -7.53 8.57 19.78
N ARG A 125 -6.96 8.05 20.87
CA ARG A 125 -5.72 8.58 21.47
C ARG A 125 -4.49 8.47 20.56
N ALA A 126 -4.41 7.43 19.73
CA ALA A 126 -3.27 7.12 18.89
C ALA A 126 -3.70 6.74 17.48
N ASP A 127 -2.85 7.05 16.50
CA ASP A 127 -3.06 6.76 15.08
C ASP A 127 -4.41 7.26 14.55
N VAL A 128 -4.74 8.54 14.75
CA VAL A 128 -6.02 9.11 14.30
C VAL A 128 -6.19 8.96 12.79
N PHE A 129 -7.36 8.46 12.35
CA PHE A 129 -7.76 8.40 10.94
C PHE A 129 -9.07 9.15 10.74
N THR A 130 -9.10 10.00 9.71
CA THR A 130 -10.35 10.61 9.25
C THR A 130 -11.12 9.63 8.36
N VAL A 131 -12.45 9.64 8.49
CA VAL A 131 -13.34 8.78 7.69
C VAL A 131 -14.40 9.66 7.07
N SER A 132 -14.41 9.76 5.73
CA SER A 132 -15.46 10.52 5.05
C SER A 132 -16.80 9.79 5.14
N PRO A 133 -17.95 10.50 5.05
CA PRO A 133 -19.26 9.86 5.03
C PRO A 133 -19.44 8.83 3.90
N GLU A 134 -18.76 9.02 2.77
CA GLU A 134 -18.77 8.07 1.66
C GLU A 134 -17.97 6.80 1.99
N VAL A 135 -16.74 6.96 2.49
CA VAL A 135 -15.91 5.82 2.92
C VAL A 135 -16.62 5.03 4.03
N LYS A 136 -17.23 5.72 5.00
CA LYS A 136 -18.02 5.08 6.06
C LYS A 136 -19.15 4.21 5.49
N ARG A 137 -19.92 4.72 4.52
CA ARG A 137 -20.98 3.94 3.86
C ARG A 137 -20.43 2.71 3.14
N HIS A 138 -19.34 2.86 2.36
CA HIS A 138 -18.71 1.71 1.71
C HIS A 138 -18.26 0.63 2.71
N ILE A 139 -17.71 1.04 3.84
CA ILE A 139 -17.30 0.12 4.90
C ILE A 139 -18.50 -0.63 5.47
N LEU A 140 -19.52 0.10 5.95
CA LEU A 140 -20.63 -0.48 6.70
C LEU A 140 -21.64 -1.22 5.81
N ASP A 141 -21.92 -0.71 4.61
CA ASP A 141 -22.99 -1.22 3.76
C ASP A 141 -22.50 -2.30 2.79
N THR A 142 -21.19 -2.33 2.48
CA THR A 142 -20.63 -3.24 1.46
C THR A 142 -19.52 -4.14 2.01
N ILE A 143 -18.46 -3.55 2.57
CA ILE A 143 -17.25 -4.30 2.93
C ILE A 143 -17.51 -5.21 4.14
N VAL A 144 -17.95 -4.66 5.28
CA VAL A 144 -18.18 -5.44 6.51
C VAL A 144 -19.17 -6.61 6.25
N PRO A 145 -20.34 -6.39 5.63
CA PRO A 145 -21.29 -7.48 5.37
C PRO A 145 -20.74 -8.57 4.44
N ALA A 146 -19.88 -8.21 3.48
CA ALA A 146 -19.34 -9.18 2.53
C ALA A 146 -18.31 -10.13 3.16
N TRP A 147 -17.59 -9.68 4.19
CA TRP A 147 -16.43 -10.36 4.76
C TRP A 147 -16.64 -10.98 6.14
N ARG A 148 -17.67 -10.56 6.89
CA ARG A 148 -18.04 -11.21 8.14
C ARG A 148 -18.28 -12.71 7.92
N GLY A 149 -17.73 -13.53 8.81
CA GLY A 149 -17.70 -14.99 8.74
C GLY A 149 -16.61 -15.57 7.81
N LYS A 150 -15.77 -14.74 7.19
CA LYS A 150 -14.82 -15.15 6.13
C LYS A 150 -13.40 -14.63 6.36
N THR A 151 -13.14 -13.98 7.48
CA THR A 151 -11.83 -13.36 7.76
C THR A 151 -10.79 -14.35 8.29
N LEU A 152 -9.51 -14.01 8.18
CA LEU A 152 -8.42 -14.74 8.82
C LEU A 152 -8.62 -14.82 10.34
N ASN A 153 -9.03 -13.70 10.95
CA ASN A 153 -9.23 -13.61 12.39
C ASN A 153 -10.29 -14.61 12.88
N GLU A 154 -11.48 -14.60 12.27
CA GLU A 154 -12.58 -15.50 12.65
C GLU A 154 -12.19 -16.97 12.46
N ARG A 155 -11.50 -17.28 11.36
CA ARG A 155 -10.97 -18.63 11.13
C ARG A 155 -9.98 -19.02 12.22
N ALA A 156 -9.03 -18.16 12.59
CA ALA A 156 -8.05 -18.45 13.61
C ALA A 156 -8.72 -18.68 14.98
N VAL A 157 -9.65 -17.80 15.36
CA VAL A 157 -10.42 -17.91 16.62
C VAL A 157 -11.21 -19.23 16.66
N SER A 158 -11.83 -19.65 15.56
CA SER A 158 -12.59 -20.92 15.49
C SER A 158 -11.75 -22.18 15.70
N LEU A 159 -10.42 -22.09 15.50
CA LEU A 159 -9.49 -23.20 15.66
C LEU A 159 -8.81 -23.23 17.03
N MET A 160 -8.95 -22.17 17.83
CA MET A 160 -8.36 -22.08 19.17
C MET A 160 -9.16 -22.91 20.17
N THR A 161 -8.47 -23.59 21.09
CA THR A 161 -9.14 -24.21 22.24
C THR A 161 -9.64 -23.14 23.22
N PRO A 162 -10.63 -23.45 24.08
CA PRO A 162 -11.13 -22.51 25.07
C PRO A 162 -10.03 -21.93 25.97
N GLU A 163 -9.02 -22.73 26.32
CA GLU A 163 -7.89 -22.30 27.17
C GLU A 163 -7.01 -21.28 26.46
N VAL A 164 -6.70 -21.50 25.18
CA VAL A 164 -5.89 -20.58 24.37
C VAL A 164 -6.65 -19.27 24.15
N LEU A 165 -7.94 -19.36 23.82
CA LEU A 165 -8.78 -18.18 23.62
C LEU A 165 -8.89 -17.37 24.91
N GLY A 166 -9.13 -18.02 26.05
CA GLY A 166 -9.18 -17.37 27.36
C GLY A 166 -7.87 -16.70 27.75
N ALA A 167 -6.72 -17.35 27.51
CA ALA A 167 -5.41 -16.75 27.75
C ALA A 167 -5.13 -15.54 26.86
N GLN A 168 -5.58 -15.54 25.60
CA GLN A 168 -5.44 -14.39 24.70
C GLN A 168 -6.37 -13.22 25.08
N GLN A 169 -7.60 -13.52 25.51
CA GLN A 169 -8.54 -12.51 26.01
C GLN A 169 -8.04 -11.85 27.30
N ALA A 170 -7.43 -12.64 28.19
CA ALA A 170 -6.78 -12.16 29.41
C ALA A 170 -5.45 -11.41 29.14
N GLY A 171 -4.93 -11.43 27.91
CA GLY A 171 -3.67 -10.77 27.54
C GLY A 171 -2.41 -11.48 28.00
N VAL A 172 -2.51 -12.75 28.43
CA VAL A 172 -1.36 -13.57 28.85
C VAL A 172 -0.49 -13.96 27.66
N ILE A 173 -1.13 -14.24 26.53
CA ILE A 173 -0.50 -14.50 25.23
C ILE A 173 -1.09 -13.58 24.18
N SER A 174 -0.34 -13.26 23.12
CA SER A 174 -0.84 -12.46 22.01
C SER A 174 -0.37 -13.02 20.67
N GLY A 175 -1.32 -13.49 19.86
CA GLY A 175 -1.12 -13.78 18.44
C GLY A 175 -1.78 -12.77 17.52
N ARG A 176 -2.26 -11.63 18.07
CA ARG A 176 -3.18 -10.71 17.37
C ARG A 176 -2.62 -10.23 16.03
N GLY A 177 -1.37 -9.77 15.99
CA GLY A 177 -0.73 -9.29 14.75
C GLY A 177 -0.83 -10.30 13.60
N ASN A 178 -0.56 -11.59 13.87
CA ASN A 178 -0.54 -12.62 12.82
C ASN A 178 -1.93 -13.03 12.33
N ILE A 179 -3.00 -12.70 13.08
CA ILE A 179 -4.38 -13.09 12.77
C ILE A 179 -5.26 -11.90 12.40
N THR A 180 -4.79 -10.66 12.56
CA THR A 180 -5.53 -9.43 12.20
C THR A 180 -4.93 -8.68 11.01
N SER A 181 -3.76 -9.08 10.51
CA SER A 181 -3.13 -8.50 9.32
C SER A 181 -2.44 -9.56 8.45
N GLY A 182 -1.87 -9.12 7.33
CA GLY A 182 -0.88 -9.91 6.60
C GLY A 182 0.41 -10.09 7.41
N ASP A 183 1.15 -11.16 7.12
CA ASP A 183 2.34 -11.56 7.88
C ASP A 183 3.50 -10.57 7.71
N GLY A 184 3.70 -10.00 6.52
CA GLY A 184 4.75 -9.01 6.30
C GLY A 184 6.13 -9.64 6.46
N HIS A 185 6.76 -9.52 7.64
CA HIS A 185 8.03 -10.09 8.15
C HIS A 185 8.92 -10.91 7.17
N ILE A 186 9.23 -10.36 5.99
CA ILE A 186 10.02 -11.01 4.95
C ILE A 186 11.04 -10.03 4.36
N ILE A 187 12.17 -10.57 3.90
CA ILE A 187 13.12 -9.85 3.08
C ILE A 187 12.92 -10.30 1.63
N LEU A 188 12.49 -9.37 0.78
CA LEU A 188 12.25 -9.64 -0.63
C LEU A 188 13.57 -9.86 -1.36
N ASN A 189 13.58 -10.77 -2.34
CA ASN A 189 14.74 -10.99 -3.20
C ASN A 189 14.81 -9.92 -4.31
N ILE A 190 15.05 -8.66 -3.90
CA ILE A 190 15.17 -7.53 -4.82
C ILE A 190 16.35 -7.73 -5.77
N GLU A 191 17.44 -8.34 -5.31
CA GLU A 191 18.60 -8.68 -6.15
C GLU A 191 18.19 -9.47 -7.40
N LYS A 192 17.36 -10.51 -7.24
CA LYS A 192 16.85 -11.29 -8.36
C LYS A 192 16.03 -10.44 -9.32
N VAL A 193 15.11 -9.59 -8.81
CA VAL A 193 14.29 -8.74 -9.68
C VAL A 193 15.16 -7.73 -10.45
N ILE A 194 16.20 -7.19 -9.83
CA ILE A 194 17.16 -6.31 -10.51
C ILE A 194 17.94 -7.08 -11.58
N ALA A 195 18.35 -8.33 -11.30
CA ALA A 195 19.14 -9.13 -12.23
C ALA A 195 18.35 -9.58 -13.48
N VAL A 196 17.11 -10.04 -13.32
CA VAL A 196 16.35 -10.68 -14.41
C VAL A 196 15.01 -10.03 -14.74
N GLY A 197 14.56 -9.04 -13.97
CA GLY A 197 13.21 -8.48 -14.07
C GLY A 197 12.12 -9.47 -13.68
N LEU A 198 10.88 -8.99 -13.52
CA LEU A 198 9.74 -9.87 -13.29
C LEU A 198 9.45 -10.77 -14.49
N GLU A 199 9.80 -10.35 -15.72
CA GLU A 199 9.70 -11.20 -16.93
C GLU A 199 10.56 -12.46 -16.81
N GLY A 200 11.79 -12.33 -16.27
CA GLY A 200 12.65 -13.49 -16.00
C GLY A 200 12.05 -14.44 -14.96
N VAL A 201 11.48 -13.91 -13.89
CA VAL A 201 10.79 -14.72 -12.86
C VAL A 201 9.55 -15.41 -13.42
N ILE A 202 8.79 -14.72 -14.28
CA ILE A 202 7.64 -15.31 -14.99
C ILE A 202 8.09 -16.46 -15.88
N ALA A 203 9.17 -16.30 -16.66
CA ALA A 203 9.68 -17.35 -17.53
C ALA A 203 10.13 -18.61 -16.76
N GLU A 204 10.72 -18.45 -15.57
CA GLU A 204 11.01 -19.57 -14.67
C GLU A 204 9.74 -20.28 -14.22
N ALA A 205 8.70 -19.54 -13.81
CA ALA A 205 7.42 -20.10 -13.39
C ALA A 205 6.69 -20.82 -14.54
N GLU A 206 6.70 -20.25 -15.75
CA GLU A 206 6.14 -20.86 -16.96
C GLU A 206 6.87 -22.16 -17.34
N THR A 207 8.21 -22.15 -17.25
CA THR A 207 9.03 -23.36 -17.46
C THR A 207 8.73 -24.45 -16.44
N ALA A 208 8.56 -24.08 -15.16
CA ALA A 208 8.18 -25.03 -14.11
C ALA A 208 6.76 -25.57 -14.34
N LEU A 209 5.83 -24.72 -14.77
CA LEU A 209 4.44 -25.09 -15.04
C LEU A 209 4.31 -26.08 -16.21
N ALA A 210 5.08 -25.86 -17.27
CA ALA A 210 5.11 -26.73 -18.45
C ALA A 210 5.64 -28.15 -18.16
N LYS A 211 6.43 -28.31 -17.09
CA LYS A 211 7.00 -29.60 -16.67
C LYS A 211 6.09 -30.39 -15.74
N LEU A 212 5.00 -29.82 -15.25
CA LEU A 212 4.11 -30.50 -14.30
C LEU A 212 3.35 -31.64 -14.98
N ASN A 213 3.32 -32.79 -14.31
CA ASN A 213 2.52 -33.93 -14.72
C ASN A 213 1.07 -33.76 -14.19
N PRO A 214 0.04 -33.68 -15.06
CA PRO A 214 -1.35 -33.55 -14.62
C PRO A 214 -1.88 -34.79 -13.88
N PHE A 215 -1.18 -35.92 -13.94
CA PHE A 215 -1.58 -37.17 -13.31
C PHE A 215 -0.92 -37.40 -11.94
N ASP A 216 -0.01 -36.52 -11.51
CA ASP A 216 0.60 -36.61 -10.19
C ASP A 216 -0.16 -35.78 -9.16
N ALA A 217 -0.77 -36.45 -8.18
CA ALA A 217 -1.52 -35.82 -7.11
C ALA A 217 -0.68 -34.86 -6.25
N ALA A 218 0.63 -35.10 -6.10
CA ALA A 218 1.53 -34.21 -5.37
C ALA A 218 1.73 -32.86 -6.10
N GLU A 219 1.53 -32.84 -7.43
CA GLU A 219 1.69 -31.65 -8.25
C GLU A 219 0.41 -30.84 -8.42
N PHE A 220 -0.72 -31.40 -7.99
CA PHE A 220 -2.03 -30.75 -8.07
C PHE A 220 -2.06 -29.36 -7.40
N LYS A 221 -1.30 -29.17 -6.31
CA LYS A 221 -1.16 -27.87 -5.62
C LYS A 221 -0.13 -26.94 -6.28
N LYS A 222 0.85 -27.47 -7.03
CA LYS A 222 1.92 -26.67 -7.66
C LYS A 222 1.37 -25.86 -8.83
N ARG A 223 0.47 -26.43 -9.63
CA ARG A 223 -0.16 -25.76 -10.77
C ARG A 223 -0.83 -24.42 -10.40
N PRO A 224 -1.83 -24.38 -9.49
CA PRO A 224 -2.49 -23.13 -9.13
C PRO A 224 -1.56 -22.15 -8.40
N PHE A 225 -0.49 -22.63 -7.76
CA PHE A 225 0.54 -21.76 -7.20
C PHE A 225 1.35 -21.05 -8.30
N LEU A 226 1.87 -21.79 -9.29
CA LEU A 226 2.66 -21.23 -10.39
C LEU A 226 1.81 -20.31 -11.27
N GLU A 227 0.58 -20.71 -11.59
CA GLU A 227 -0.38 -19.87 -12.31
C GLU A 227 -0.69 -18.59 -11.52
N GLY A 228 -0.89 -18.70 -10.21
CA GLY A 228 -1.09 -17.55 -9.33
C GLY A 228 0.11 -16.60 -9.30
N ALA A 229 1.33 -17.14 -9.23
CA ALA A 229 2.56 -16.35 -9.28
C ALA A 229 2.66 -15.58 -10.61
N ILE A 230 2.42 -16.25 -11.75
CA ILE A 230 2.44 -15.60 -13.07
C ILE A 230 1.40 -14.47 -13.15
N ILE A 231 0.17 -14.69 -12.66
CA ILE A 231 -0.89 -13.67 -12.64
C ILE A 231 -0.44 -12.45 -11.82
N THR A 232 0.07 -12.65 -10.61
CA THR A 232 0.52 -11.58 -9.72
C THR A 232 1.68 -10.77 -10.34
N LEU A 233 2.70 -11.45 -10.88
CA LEU A 233 3.86 -10.80 -11.47
C LEU A 233 3.48 -9.98 -12.71
N ARG A 234 2.59 -10.51 -13.56
CA ARG A 234 2.05 -9.77 -14.72
C ARG A 234 1.22 -8.56 -14.28
N ALA A 235 0.46 -8.68 -13.20
CA ALA A 235 -0.29 -7.56 -12.64
C ALA A 235 0.62 -6.45 -12.11
N ALA A 236 1.74 -6.79 -11.47
CA ALA A 236 2.75 -5.82 -11.02
C ALA A 236 3.40 -5.07 -12.20
N ILE A 237 3.71 -5.77 -13.30
CA ILE A 237 4.19 -5.14 -14.54
C ILE A 237 3.12 -4.18 -15.09
N HIS A 238 1.87 -4.63 -15.15
CA HIS A 238 0.77 -3.79 -15.64
C HIS A 238 0.58 -2.55 -14.76
N PHE A 239 0.70 -2.67 -13.44
CA PHE A 239 0.63 -1.55 -12.51
C PHE A 239 1.70 -0.49 -12.83
N ALA A 240 2.96 -0.90 -13.03
CA ALA A 240 4.03 0.02 -13.45
C ALA A 240 3.69 0.71 -14.77
N HIS A 241 3.14 -0.03 -15.75
CA HIS A 241 2.71 0.55 -17.03
C HIS A 241 1.57 1.56 -16.88
N ARG A 242 0.71 1.44 -15.86
CA ARG A 242 -0.32 2.45 -15.54
C ARG A 242 0.31 3.75 -15.04
N PHE A 243 1.40 3.69 -14.25
CA PHE A 243 2.17 4.88 -13.88
C PHE A 243 2.87 5.53 -15.08
N ALA A 244 3.41 4.73 -16.00
CA ALA A 244 3.96 5.28 -17.23
C ALA A 244 2.92 6.07 -18.03
N ALA A 245 1.72 5.48 -18.19
CA ALA A 245 0.61 6.17 -18.86
C ALA A 245 0.13 7.41 -18.10
N ALA A 246 0.15 7.41 -16.77
CA ALA A 246 -0.20 8.58 -15.95
C ALA A 246 0.83 9.71 -16.13
N ALA A 247 2.11 9.38 -16.10
CA ALA A 247 3.19 10.34 -16.31
C ALA A 247 3.14 10.95 -17.73
N GLU A 248 2.90 10.13 -18.76
CA GLU A 248 2.70 10.58 -20.15
C GLU A 248 1.52 11.56 -20.26
N ARG A 249 0.37 11.24 -19.63
CA ARG A 249 -0.79 12.15 -19.60
C ARG A 249 -0.49 13.47 -18.93
N GLN A 250 0.16 13.45 -17.77
CA GLN A 250 0.52 14.67 -17.02
C GLN A 250 1.56 15.51 -17.78
N ALA A 251 2.51 14.87 -18.47
CA ALA A 251 3.52 15.56 -19.28
C ALA A 251 2.90 16.31 -20.48
N ALA A 252 1.77 15.84 -20.99
CA ALA A 252 1.06 16.43 -22.12
C ALA A 252 0.21 17.66 -21.75
N LEU A 253 0.01 17.94 -20.46
CA LEU A 253 -0.80 19.07 -20.01
C LEU A 253 -0.13 20.42 -20.33
N PRO A 254 -0.90 21.42 -20.82
CA PRO A 254 -0.35 22.74 -21.18
C PRO A 254 0.36 23.47 -20.03
N GLU A 255 -0.14 23.31 -18.81
CA GLU A 255 0.37 23.93 -17.58
C GLU A 255 1.66 23.29 -17.05
N THR A 256 2.04 22.11 -17.57
CA THR A 256 3.25 21.40 -17.13
C THR A 256 4.50 22.10 -17.65
N SER A 257 5.35 22.58 -16.72
CA SER A 257 6.60 23.27 -17.05
C SER A 257 7.56 22.37 -17.86
N PRO A 258 8.47 22.95 -18.67
CA PRO A 258 9.45 22.16 -19.43
C PRO A 258 10.29 21.21 -18.57
N GLU A 259 10.68 21.65 -17.37
CA GLU A 259 11.49 20.87 -16.43
C GLU A 259 10.69 19.68 -15.90
N ARG A 260 9.46 19.92 -15.41
CA ARG A 260 8.60 18.84 -14.91
C ARG A 260 8.21 17.86 -16.01
N ARG A 261 8.02 18.36 -17.24
CA ARG A 261 7.74 17.52 -18.41
C ARG A 261 8.88 16.53 -18.68
N ALA A 262 10.13 16.98 -18.62
CA ALA A 262 11.30 16.12 -18.81
C ALA A 262 11.41 15.06 -17.70
N GLU A 263 11.07 15.41 -16.46
CA GLU A 263 11.01 14.45 -15.34
C GLU A 263 9.93 13.40 -15.55
N LEU A 264 8.71 13.81 -15.91
CA LEU A 264 7.59 12.91 -16.18
C LEU A 264 7.87 11.97 -17.35
N GLN A 265 8.53 12.44 -18.41
CA GLN A 265 8.99 11.60 -19.51
C GLN A 265 10.02 10.56 -19.05
N THR A 266 10.91 10.95 -18.12
CA THR A 266 11.87 10.04 -17.50
C THR A 266 11.17 8.99 -16.62
N ILE A 267 10.20 9.40 -15.80
CA ILE A 267 9.36 8.51 -15.00
C ILE A 267 8.61 7.52 -15.90
N ALA A 268 8.03 7.99 -17.00
CA ALA A 268 7.34 7.15 -17.97
C ALA A 268 8.27 6.10 -18.56
N ALA A 269 9.44 6.51 -19.06
CA ALA A 269 10.44 5.60 -19.61
C ALA A 269 10.89 4.54 -18.59
N ALA A 270 11.12 4.95 -17.34
CA ALA A 270 11.46 4.04 -16.26
C ALA A 270 10.33 3.03 -16.00
N CYS A 271 9.10 3.49 -15.80
CA CYS A 271 7.94 2.64 -15.50
C CYS A 271 7.52 1.74 -16.67
N ARG A 272 7.86 2.08 -17.92
CA ARG A 272 7.72 1.16 -19.08
C ARG A 272 8.71 0.00 -19.01
N ARG A 273 9.91 0.25 -18.47
CA ARG A 273 11.02 -0.71 -18.40
C ARG A 273 10.94 -1.59 -17.15
N VAL A 274 10.81 -1.01 -15.97
CA VAL A 274 10.87 -1.71 -14.68
C VAL A 274 9.50 -1.74 -14.00
N PRO A 275 9.17 -2.81 -13.24
CA PRO A 275 10.04 -3.94 -12.85
C PRO A 275 10.03 -5.10 -13.85
N ALA A 276 9.41 -4.95 -15.03
CA ALA A 276 9.32 -6.00 -16.04
C ALA A 276 10.71 -6.53 -16.45
N GLN A 277 11.63 -5.61 -16.75
CA GLN A 277 12.97 -5.91 -17.25
C GLN A 277 14.05 -5.36 -16.31
N PRO A 278 15.30 -5.83 -16.42
CA PRO A 278 16.42 -5.29 -15.65
C PRO A 278 16.60 -3.77 -15.85
N PRO A 279 16.88 -3.02 -14.77
CA PRO A 279 17.13 -1.58 -14.85
C PRO A 279 18.43 -1.28 -15.58
N ARG A 280 18.45 -0.14 -16.27
CA ARG A 280 19.61 0.40 -17.02
C ARG A 280 20.23 1.60 -16.32
N THR A 281 19.50 2.22 -15.41
CA THR A 281 19.91 3.39 -14.64
C THR A 281 19.67 3.17 -13.16
N PHE A 282 20.32 3.98 -12.32
CA PHE A 282 20.09 3.93 -10.88
C PHE A 282 18.63 4.27 -10.51
N GLN A 283 18.03 5.25 -11.18
CA GLN A 283 16.62 5.61 -10.97
C GLN A 283 15.68 4.44 -11.32
N GLU A 284 15.92 3.73 -12.43
CA GLU A 284 15.17 2.52 -12.78
C GLU A 284 15.36 1.43 -11.70
N ALA A 285 16.55 1.27 -11.13
CA ALA A 285 16.77 0.28 -10.05
C ALA A 285 15.99 0.63 -8.78
N VAL A 286 15.99 1.91 -8.37
CA VAL A 286 15.22 2.39 -7.21
C VAL A 286 13.72 2.25 -7.45
N GLN A 287 13.22 2.62 -8.64
CA GLN A 287 11.81 2.49 -9.00
C GLN A 287 11.37 1.02 -9.03
N SER A 288 12.22 0.12 -9.54
CA SER A 288 11.97 -1.33 -9.54
C SER A 288 11.85 -1.87 -8.12
N ALA A 289 12.83 -1.56 -7.26
CA ALA A 289 12.80 -1.95 -5.86
C ALA A 289 11.59 -1.39 -5.12
N PHE A 290 11.22 -0.14 -5.39
CA PHE A 290 10.05 0.50 -4.80
C PHE A 290 8.75 -0.19 -5.21
N PHE A 291 8.54 -0.49 -6.51
CA PHE A 291 7.34 -1.22 -6.94
C PHE A 291 7.24 -2.60 -6.29
N VAL A 292 8.34 -3.34 -6.17
CA VAL A 292 8.35 -4.66 -5.53
C VAL A 292 8.10 -4.58 -4.03
N HIS A 293 8.55 -3.51 -3.37
CA HIS A 293 8.29 -3.28 -1.95
C HIS A 293 6.85 -2.80 -1.68
N LEU A 294 6.30 -2.00 -2.60
CA LEU A 294 5.00 -1.37 -2.48
C LEU A 294 3.84 -2.36 -2.65
N ILE A 295 3.98 -3.30 -3.58
CA ILE A 295 2.96 -4.29 -3.96
C ILE A 295 2.99 -5.48 -3.01
#